data_AF-A0A661J2G2-F1
#
_entry.id   AF-A0A661J2G2-F1
#
_cell.length_a   1.000
_cell.length_b   1.000
_cell.length_c   1.000
_cell.angle_alpha   90.00
_cell.angle_beta   90.00
_cell.angle_gamma   90.00
#
_symmetry.space_group_name_H-M   'P 1'
#
loop_
_entity.id
_entity.type
_entity.pdbx_description
1 polymer ?
#
loop_
_entity_poly.entity_id
_entity_poly.type
_entity_poly.pdbx_seq_one_letter_code
_entity_poly.pdbx_strand_id
1 'polypeptide(L)'
;EVLKETKFSKPIYERAARSTYGHMSHAVGMNVHDVGGSRGPLKPGMVFAVDPQMRVPEEELYIRIEDTVVVTEDGVEILTNSAPWDLDEVEKLMKEEGILQKYPPVFVQRRKP
;
A
#
# COMPACT_ATOMS: atom_id res chain seq x y z
N GLU A 1 -14.46 10.70 -13.66
CA GLU A 1 -12.97 10.70 -13.51
C GLU A 1 -12.71 10.99 -12.04
N VAL A 2 -12.07 10.09 -11.29
CA VAL A 2 -11.96 10.16 -9.82
C VAL A 2 -11.57 11.56 -9.33
N LEU A 3 -10.54 12.18 -9.92
CA LEU A 3 -10.07 13.52 -9.54
C LEU A 3 -11.08 14.66 -9.77
N LYS A 4 -12.05 14.51 -10.68
CA LYS A 4 -13.09 15.51 -10.93
C LYS A 4 -14.25 15.42 -9.93
N GLU A 5 -14.47 14.22 -9.40
CA GLU A 5 -15.57 13.93 -8.47
C GLU A 5 -15.13 14.07 -7.01
N THR A 6 -13.82 14.00 -6.74
CA THR A 6 -13.24 14.20 -5.40
C THR A 6 -13.31 15.66 -4.95
N LYS A 7 -13.92 15.89 -3.77
CA LYS A 7 -13.85 17.17 -3.06
C LYS A 7 -12.62 17.21 -2.15
N PHE A 8 -11.57 17.89 -2.59
CA PHE A 8 -10.36 18.06 -1.78
C PHE A 8 -10.57 19.08 -0.66
N SER A 9 -10.07 18.76 0.54
CA SER A 9 -10.17 19.63 1.71
C SER A 9 -9.22 20.84 1.67
N LYS A 10 -8.11 20.74 0.92
CA LYS A 10 -7.17 21.85 0.68
C LYS A 10 -6.71 21.86 -0.79
N PRO A 11 -6.44 23.03 -1.39
CA PRO A 11 -5.90 23.12 -2.75
C PRO A 11 -4.56 22.40 -2.94
N ILE A 12 -3.74 22.33 -1.89
CA ILE A 12 -2.45 21.61 -1.92
C ILE A 12 -2.64 20.10 -2.16
N TYR A 13 -3.73 19.51 -1.68
CA TYR A 13 -4.03 18.09 -1.87
C TYR A 13 -4.52 17.78 -3.28
N GLU A 14 -5.34 18.66 -3.86
CA GLU A 14 -5.72 18.52 -5.27
C GLU A 14 -4.49 18.60 -6.18
N ARG A 15 -3.60 19.56 -5.95
CA ARG A 15 -2.34 19.67 -6.71
C ARG A 15 -1.50 18.41 -6.58
N ALA A 16 -1.33 17.89 -5.36
CA ALA A 16 -0.58 16.67 -5.09
C ALA A 16 -1.16 15.44 -5.82
N ALA A 17 -2.49 15.28 -5.79
CA ALA A 17 -3.17 14.19 -6.48
C ALA A 17 -3.00 14.27 -8.00
N ARG A 18 -3.04 15.49 -8.57
CA ARG A 18 -2.81 15.73 -10.01
C ARG A 18 -1.34 15.59 -10.41
N SER A 19 -0.41 15.87 -9.51
CA SER A 19 1.04 15.73 -9.73
C SER A 19 1.56 14.35 -9.34
N THR A 20 0.70 13.35 -9.20
CA THR A 20 1.11 11.98 -8.90
C THR A 20 1.71 11.35 -10.16
N TYR A 21 3.01 11.07 -10.14
CA TYR A 21 3.76 10.47 -11.25
C TYR A 21 4.85 9.52 -10.70
N GLY A 22 5.34 8.62 -11.56
CA GLY A 22 6.43 7.70 -11.22
C GLY A 22 6.09 6.23 -11.47
N HIS A 23 6.99 5.34 -11.04
CA HIS A 23 6.75 3.90 -11.07
C HIS A 23 5.72 3.55 -10.00
N MET A 24 4.59 2.98 -10.42
CA MET A 24 3.49 2.51 -9.56
C MET A 24 3.13 1.06 -9.89
N SER A 25 4.16 0.30 -10.31
CA SER A 25 4.10 -1.15 -10.35
C SER A 25 5.50 -1.73 -10.56
N HIS A 26 5.73 -2.94 -10.03
CA HIS A 26 6.87 -3.80 -10.37
C HIS A 26 6.46 -5.27 -10.22
N ALA A 27 7.16 -6.18 -10.91
CA ALA A 27 6.97 -7.61 -10.71
C ALA A 27 7.37 -8.02 -9.29
N VAL A 28 6.65 -8.99 -8.73
CA VAL A 28 6.90 -9.54 -7.38
C VAL A 28 7.01 -11.06 -7.49
N GLY A 29 8.02 -11.63 -6.84
CA GLY A 29 8.21 -13.09 -6.83
C GLY A 29 9.33 -13.48 -5.87
N MET A 30 10.37 -14.14 -6.38
CA MET A 30 11.51 -14.51 -5.53
C MET A 30 12.34 -13.30 -5.07
N ASN A 31 12.24 -12.19 -5.79
CA ASN A 31 12.73 -10.89 -5.37
C ASN A 31 11.57 -9.90 -5.20
N VAL A 32 11.77 -8.88 -4.35
CA VAL A 32 10.80 -7.80 -4.16
C VAL A 32 10.56 -7.08 -5.48
N HIS A 33 11.64 -6.64 -6.14
CA HIS A 33 11.61 -6.21 -7.54
C HIS A 33 12.06 -7.38 -8.41
N ASP A 34 11.12 -8.25 -8.78
CA ASP A 34 11.47 -9.45 -9.54
C ASP A 34 11.76 -9.16 -11.01
N VAL A 35 12.35 -10.14 -11.67
CA VAL A 35 12.55 -10.11 -13.12
C VAL A 35 11.21 -10.14 -13.83
N GLY A 36 11.16 -9.47 -14.98
CA GLY A 36 9.91 -9.25 -15.70
C GLY A 36 9.33 -7.87 -15.40
N GLY A 37 8.56 -7.37 -16.34
CA GLY A 37 7.91 -6.07 -16.24
C GLY A 37 6.78 -6.01 -17.26
N SER A 38 5.93 -4.99 -17.16
CA SER A 38 4.75 -4.80 -18.00
C SER A 38 5.07 -4.32 -19.44
N ARG A 39 6.06 -4.94 -20.09
CA ARG A 39 6.37 -4.70 -21.51
C ARG A 39 5.44 -5.51 -22.41
N GLY A 40 4.13 -5.40 -22.20
CA GLY A 40 3.11 -6.12 -22.96
C GLY A 40 1.82 -6.34 -22.17
N PRO A 41 0.83 -7.00 -22.77
CA PRO A 41 -0.41 -7.35 -22.09
C PRO A 41 -0.15 -8.22 -20.85
N LEU A 42 -0.93 -7.97 -19.80
CA LEU A 42 -0.97 -8.82 -18.62
C LEU A 42 -1.46 -10.22 -18.99
N LYS A 43 -0.87 -11.25 -18.39
CA LYS A 43 -1.22 -12.66 -18.61
C LYS A 43 -1.50 -13.35 -17.28
N PRO A 44 -2.40 -14.34 -17.25
CA PRO A 44 -2.66 -15.13 -16.04
C PRO A 44 -1.37 -15.67 -15.43
N GLY A 45 -1.26 -15.61 -14.10
CA GLY A 45 -0.09 -16.02 -13.32
C GLY A 45 0.99 -14.95 -13.16
N MET A 46 0.88 -13.79 -13.80
CA MET A 46 1.75 -12.65 -13.51
C MET A 46 1.43 -12.05 -12.14
N VAL A 47 2.45 -11.79 -11.34
CA VAL A 47 2.33 -11.19 -10.00
C VAL A 47 3.08 -9.87 -9.96
N PHE A 48 2.42 -8.82 -9.46
CA PHE A 48 3.02 -7.47 -9.40
C PHE A 48 2.39 -6.62 -8.29
N ALA A 49 3.09 -5.56 -7.91
CA ALA A 49 2.59 -4.54 -6.99
C ALA A 49 1.72 -3.51 -7.72
N VAL A 50 0.66 -3.05 -7.06
CA VAL A 50 -0.15 -1.88 -7.44
C VAL A 50 0.04 -0.85 -6.33
N ASP A 51 0.88 0.15 -6.57
CA ASP A 51 1.42 1.05 -5.53
C ASP A 51 1.25 2.55 -5.85
N PRO A 52 0.01 3.06 -5.98
CA PRO A 52 -0.23 4.50 -6.09
C PRO A 52 0.32 5.26 -4.89
N GLN A 53 0.89 6.43 -5.17
CA GLN A 53 1.57 7.24 -4.16
C GLN A 53 1.31 8.73 -4.36
N MET A 54 1.20 9.49 -3.27
CA MET A 54 0.98 10.93 -3.28
C MET A 54 1.91 11.62 -2.30
N ARG A 55 2.50 12.75 -2.71
CA ARG A 55 3.36 13.61 -1.87
C ARG A 55 2.75 14.99 -1.75
N VAL A 56 2.72 15.54 -0.53
CA VAL A 56 2.34 16.92 -0.24
C VAL A 56 3.54 17.59 0.44
N PRO A 57 4.49 18.15 -0.33
CA PRO A 57 5.72 18.71 0.22
C PRO A 57 5.48 19.82 1.24
N GLU A 58 4.44 20.65 1.03
CA GLU A 58 4.10 21.76 1.92
C GLU A 58 3.75 21.32 3.36
N GLU A 59 3.40 20.05 3.56
CA GLU A 59 3.07 19.48 4.87
C GLU A 59 3.99 18.32 5.27
N GLU A 60 5.07 18.07 4.51
CA GLU A 60 5.97 16.93 4.72
C GLU A 60 5.22 15.58 4.72
N LEU A 61 4.10 15.49 4.00
CA LEU A 61 3.27 14.28 3.94
C LEU A 61 3.58 13.41 2.73
N TYR A 62 3.63 12.10 2.97
CA TYR A 62 3.71 11.07 1.95
C TYR A 62 2.73 9.95 2.28
N ILE A 63 1.90 9.59 1.31
CA ILE A 63 0.94 8.49 1.43
C ILE A 63 1.17 7.55 0.26
N ARG A 64 1.24 6.25 0.54
CA ARG A 64 1.28 5.17 -0.44
C ARG A 64 0.41 4.05 0.09
N ILE A 65 -0.44 3.52 -0.78
CA ILE A 65 -1.21 2.31 -0.53
C ILE A 65 -0.75 1.32 -1.58
N GLU A 66 -0.39 0.12 -1.18
CA GLU A 66 0.23 -0.87 -2.04
C GLU A 66 -0.35 -2.25 -1.78
N ASP A 67 -0.82 -2.89 -2.85
CA ASP A 67 -1.28 -4.28 -2.83
C ASP A 67 -0.43 -5.13 -3.78
N THR A 68 -0.20 -6.38 -3.40
CA THR A 68 0.35 -7.40 -4.29
C THR A 68 -0.78 -8.18 -4.92
N VAL A 69 -0.78 -8.26 -6.24
CA VAL A 69 -1.86 -8.89 -7.00
C VAL A 69 -1.36 -9.94 -7.97
N VAL A 70 -2.18 -10.95 -8.25
CA VAL A 70 -1.94 -11.95 -9.30
C VAL A 70 -3.03 -11.86 -10.36
N VAL A 71 -2.63 -11.89 -11.63
CA VAL A 71 -3.56 -11.92 -12.77
C VAL A 71 -4.20 -13.30 -12.87
N THR A 72 -5.52 -13.36 -12.94
CA THR A 72 -6.29 -14.57 -13.21
C THR A 72 -6.72 -14.63 -14.69
N GLU A 73 -7.41 -15.69 -15.11
CA GLU A 73 -7.91 -15.82 -16.49
C GLU A 73 -8.87 -14.69 -16.89
N ASP A 74 -9.63 -14.17 -15.93
CA ASP A 74 -10.74 -13.25 -16.10
C ASP A 74 -10.59 -11.95 -15.29
N GLY A 75 -9.48 -11.75 -14.59
CA GLY A 75 -9.29 -10.59 -13.73
C GLY A 75 -8.00 -10.62 -12.91
N VAL A 76 -8.13 -10.26 -11.63
CA VAL A 76 -7.04 -10.10 -10.68
C VAL A 76 -7.49 -10.56 -9.29
N GLU A 77 -6.62 -11.28 -8.59
CA GLU A 77 -6.76 -11.62 -7.17
C GLU A 77 -5.78 -10.77 -6.34
N ILE A 78 -6.26 -10.23 -5.22
CA ILE A 78 -5.46 -9.40 -4.29
C ILE A 78 -4.94 -10.29 -3.16
N LEU A 79 -3.62 -10.49 -3.11
CA LEU A 79 -2.96 -11.39 -2.15
C LEU A 79 -2.77 -10.74 -0.76
N THR A 80 -2.96 -9.43 -0.67
CA THR A 80 -2.68 -8.61 0.53
C THR A 80 -3.93 -8.00 1.16
N ASN A 81 -5.14 -8.48 0.81
CA ASN A 81 -6.40 -7.85 1.22
C ASN A 81 -6.66 -7.85 2.75
N SER A 82 -5.90 -8.64 3.51
CA SER A 82 -6.03 -8.70 4.97
C SER A 82 -5.56 -7.43 5.68
N ALA A 83 -4.79 -6.58 5.00
CA ALA A 83 -4.38 -5.29 5.53
C ALA A 83 -5.46 -4.23 5.22
N PRO A 84 -6.05 -3.58 6.24
CA PRO A 84 -7.07 -2.56 6.01
C PRO A 84 -6.45 -1.31 5.38
N TRP A 85 -7.18 -0.70 4.44
CA TRP A 85 -6.83 0.58 3.83
C TRP A 85 -7.92 1.64 4.03
N ASP A 86 -9.15 1.23 4.38
CA ASP A 86 -10.20 2.14 4.79
C ASP A 86 -9.83 2.81 6.13
N LEU A 87 -10.08 4.12 6.23
CA LEU A 87 -9.65 4.91 7.40
C LEU A 87 -10.29 4.42 8.69
N ASP A 88 -11.57 4.05 8.67
CA ASP A 88 -12.28 3.59 9.88
C ASP A 88 -11.76 2.23 10.33
N GLU A 89 -11.43 1.35 9.37
CA GLU A 89 -10.84 0.04 9.65
C GLU A 89 -9.42 0.15 10.21
N VAL A 90 -8.60 1.04 9.64
CA VAL A 90 -7.26 1.33 10.15
C VAL A 90 -7.32 1.88 11.56
N GLU A 91 -8.17 2.89 11.83
CA GLU A 91 -8.32 3.46 13.18
C GLU A 91 -8.86 2.44 14.19
N LYS A 92 -9.74 1.54 13.76
CA LYS A 92 -10.23 0.44 14.58
C LYS A 92 -9.10 -0.52 14.93
N LEU A 93 -8.31 -0.96 13.93
CA LEU A 93 -7.18 -1.87 14.14
C LEU A 93 -6.12 -1.25 15.07
N MET A 94 -5.85 0.05 14.94
CA MET A 94 -4.89 0.76 15.80
C MET A 94 -5.27 0.75 17.30
N LYS A 95 -6.56 0.56 17.62
CA LYS A 95 -7.05 0.49 19.01
C LYS A 95 -6.93 -0.91 19.61
N GLU A 96 -6.66 -1.93 18.79
CA GLU A 96 -6.45 -3.28 19.27
C GLU A 96 -5.10 -3.43 19.95
N GLU A 97 -4.97 -4.48 20.77
CA GLU A 97 -3.70 -4.79 21.40
C GLU A 97 -2.69 -5.26 20.34
N GLY A 98 -1.62 -4.48 20.18
CA GLY A 98 -0.56 -4.72 19.20
C GLY A 98 0.27 -5.97 19.50
N ILE A 99 1.00 -6.45 18.48
CA ILE A 99 1.77 -7.69 18.56
C ILE A 99 2.82 -7.69 19.68
N LEU A 100 3.42 -6.52 19.98
CA LEU A 100 4.44 -6.39 21.02
C LEU A 100 3.84 -6.31 22.43
N GLN A 101 2.57 -5.92 22.55
CA GLN A 101 1.83 -5.97 23.80
C GLN A 101 1.40 -7.42 24.10
N LYS A 102 0.87 -8.15 23.10
CA LYS A 102 0.51 -9.57 23.22
C LYS A 102 1.72 -10.49 23.43
N TYR A 103 2.81 -10.19 22.73
CA TYR A 103 4.04 -10.98 22.75
C TYR A 103 5.24 -10.07 23.08
N PRO A 104 5.45 -9.74 24.37
CA PRO A 104 6.55 -8.89 24.78
C PRO A 104 7.90 -9.45 24.33
N PRO A 105 8.86 -8.60 23.90
CA PRO A 105 10.17 -9.07 23.47
C PRO A 105 10.87 -9.84 24.58
N VAL A 106 11.49 -10.96 24.24
CA VAL A 106 12.22 -11.85 25.19
C VAL A 106 13.32 -11.09 25.95
N PHE A 107 13.89 -10.05 25.32
CA PHE A 107 14.94 -9.21 25.92
C PHE A 107 14.42 -8.25 27.01
N VAL A 108 13.12 -7.95 27.04
CA VAL A 108 12.50 -7.12 28.07
C VAL A 108 12.25 -7.95 29.34
N GLN A 109 11.95 -9.24 29.19
CA GLN A 109 11.64 -10.13 30.31
C GLN A 109 12.86 -10.49 31.18
N ARG A 110 14.08 -10.39 30.63
CA ARG A 110 15.34 -10.68 31.34
C ARG A 110 15.83 -9.55 32.26
N ARG A 111 15.10 -8.44 32.36
CA ARG A 111 15.35 -7.40 33.37
C ARG A 111 14.50 -7.65 34.61
N LYS A 112 14.76 -8.75 35.32
CA LYS A 112 14.49 -8.82 36.77
C LYS A 112 15.83 -9.09 37.47
N PRO A 113 16.12 -8.37 38.58
CA PRO A 113 17.40 -8.47 39.29
C PRO A 113 17.69 -9.89 39.78
#